data_AF-A0A5C2M6Y3-F1
#
_entry.id   AF-A0A5C2M6Y3-F1
#
_cell.length_a   1.000
_cell.length_b   1.000
_cell.length_c   1.000
_cell.angle_alpha   90.00
_cell.angle_beta   90.00
_cell.angle_gamma   90.00
#
_symmetry.space_group_name_H-M   'P 1'
#
loop_
_entity.id
_entity.type
_entity.pdbx_description
1 polymer ?
#
loop_
_entity_poly.entity_id
_entity_poly.type
_entity_poly.pdbx_seq_one_letter_code
_entity_poly.pdbx_strand_id
1 'polypeptide(L)'
;MAEISAKLVKELRDKTGAGMMDCKKALQESNGDMEAAIAWLRQKGLASAGKKAGRVTSEGLVDSYIHTGGRIGVLVEVNCETDFVARNEKFKALVQDIAKQIAACPNVEFVSIDDIPEEYKEKERQIALGSDALKGKPPEVKEKIVAGKLEKTLKELCLLNQPFIRDQSKTVEELVKEHIAELGENIQIRRFQRFVLGEGIEKQETNLAEEVAAQTQAMSAAAKTAEAPAEVAETATPEVSAPEPAAETTPDEPAPEPVAVSEQTVEPVAEPAAESPDPVAEPTAESKGFGAAAKKSGGKSRTAKKKK
;
A
#
# COMPACT_ATOMS: atom_id res chain seq x y z
N MET A 1 42.76 -9.58 10.52
CA MET A 1 41.79 -8.72 9.81
C MET A 1 41.84 -9.13 8.36
N ALA A 2 40.76 -9.69 7.81
CA ALA A 2 40.71 -10.00 6.39
C ALA A 2 40.98 -8.73 5.57
N GLU A 3 41.83 -8.84 4.56
CA GLU A 3 42.18 -7.70 3.71
C GLU A 3 41.01 -7.44 2.74
N ILE A 4 40.13 -6.51 3.10
CA ILE A 4 38.93 -6.22 2.32
C ILE A 4 39.31 -5.40 1.08
N SER A 5 39.23 -6.03 -0.09
CA SER A 5 39.53 -5.38 -1.37
C SER A 5 38.50 -4.31 -1.73
N ALA A 6 38.95 -3.22 -2.37
CA ALA A 6 38.06 -2.15 -2.82
C ALA A 6 37.00 -2.64 -3.82
N LYS A 7 37.33 -3.66 -4.62
CA LYS A 7 36.39 -4.30 -5.55
C LYS A 7 35.22 -4.96 -4.82
N LEU A 8 35.51 -5.66 -3.71
CA LEU A 8 34.48 -6.31 -2.90
C LEU A 8 33.57 -5.30 -2.21
N VAL A 9 34.13 -4.20 -1.70
CA VAL A 9 33.33 -3.10 -1.13
C VAL A 9 32.42 -2.49 -2.19
N LYS A 10 32.94 -2.25 -3.40
CA LYS A 10 32.14 -1.73 -4.51
C LYS A 10 31.00 -2.68 -4.88
N GLU A 11 31.28 -3.99 -5.00
CA GLU A 11 30.26 -4.99 -5.30
C GLU A 11 29.15 -5.02 -4.24
N LEU A 12 29.51 -4.98 -2.95
CA LEU A 12 28.52 -4.95 -1.88
C LEU A 12 27.67 -3.67 -1.92
N ARG A 13 28.30 -2.53 -2.20
CA ARG A 13 27.59 -1.25 -2.37
C ARG A 13 26.64 -1.29 -3.55
N ASP A 14 27.07 -1.81 -4.70
CA ASP A 14 26.25 -1.85 -5.90
C ASP A 14 25.04 -2.77 -5.70
N LYS A 15 25.18 -3.85 -4.91
CA LYS A 15 24.07 -4.76 -4.55
C LYS A 15 23.11 -4.20 -3.50
N THR A 16 23.61 -3.43 -2.52
CA THR A 16 22.82 -3.03 -1.34
C THR A 16 22.42 -1.56 -1.32
N GLY A 17 23.04 -0.72 -2.15
CA GLY A 17 22.89 0.73 -2.12
C GLY A 17 23.49 1.43 -0.89
N ALA A 18 24.04 0.68 0.07
CA ALA A 18 24.52 1.23 1.34
C ALA A 18 25.77 2.12 1.17
N GLY A 19 26.03 2.97 2.17
CA GLY A 19 27.19 3.87 2.18
C GLY A 19 28.52 3.10 2.10
N MET A 20 29.49 3.63 1.35
CA MET A 20 30.79 2.98 1.08
C MET A 20 31.51 2.49 2.36
N MET A 21 31.52 3.33 3.40
CA MET A 21 32.15 3.00 4.67
C MET A 21 31.38 1.94 5.46
N ASP A 22 30.08 1.88 5.29
CA ASP A 22 29.25 0.87 5.93
C ASP A 22 29.44 -0.49 5.26
N CYS A 23 29.52 -0.53 3.92
CA CYS A 23 29.89 -1.74 3.17
C CYS A 23 31.28 -2.26 3.59
N LYS A 24 32.27 -1.36 3.70
CA LYS A 24 33.61 -1.75 4.15
C LYS A 24 33.60 -2.32 5.57
N LYS A 25 32.89 -1.68 6.51
CA LYS A 25 32.77 -2.17 7.88
C LYS A 25 32.03 -3.51 7.94
N ALA A 26 30.94 -3.65 7.19
CA ALA A 26 30.19 -4.90 7.12
C ALA A 26 31.08 -6.06 6.66
N LEU A 27 31.86 -5.86 5.59
CA LEU A 27 32.80 -6.87 5.12
C LEU A 27 33.92 -7.15 6.13
N GLN A 28 34.37 -6.16 6.90
CA GLN A 28 35.36 -6.39 7.96
C GLN A 28 34.81 -7.24 9.10
N GLU A 29 33.60 -6.95 9.57
CA GLU A 29 32.92 -7.71 10.65
C GLU A 29 32.50 -9.12 10.19
N SER A 30 32.19 -9.27 8.91
CA SER A 30 31.81 -10.54 8.29
C SER A 30 32.99 -11.30 7.67
N ASN A 31 34.23 -10.88 7.92
CA ASN A 31 35.45 -11.51 7.36
C ASN A 31 35.43 -11.71 5.83
N GLY A 32 34.79 -10.80 5.09
CA GLY A 32 34.69 -10.84 3.63
C GLY A 32 33.53 -11.67 3.08
N ASP A 33 32.70 -12.28 3.94
CA ASP A 33 31.47 -12.97 3.53
C ASP A 33 30.40 -11.95 3.09
N MET A 34 29.93 -12.09 1.86
CA MET A 34 28.95 -11.19 1.25
C MET A 34 27.56 -11.34 1.86
N GLU A 35 27.08 -12.56 2.13
CA GLU A 35 25.73 -12.77 2.66
C GLU A 35 25.65 -12.29 4.10
N ALA A 36 26.65 -12.63 4.90
CA ALA A 36 26.77 -12.15 6.27
C ALA A 36 26.91 -10.62 6.32
N ALA A 37 27.64 -10.00 5.37
CA ALA A 37 27.76 -8.54 5.30
C ALA A 37 26.44 -7.87 4.92
N ILE A 38 25.63 -8.46 4.03
CA ILE A 38 24.29 -7.97 3.69
C ILE A 38 23.39 -8.04 4.94
N ALA A 39 23.38 -9.16 5.65
CA ALA A 39 22.61 -9.31 6.89
C ALA A 39 23.04 -8.28 7.95
N TRP A 40 24.34 -8.04 8.09
CA TRP A 40 24.89 -7.03 9.00
C TRP A 40 24.46 -5.62 8.62
N LEU A 41 24.51 -5.27 7.32
CA LEU A 41 24.04 -3.98 6.81
C LEU A 41 22.55 -3.78 7.06
N ARG A 42 21.74 -4.83 6.87
CA ARG A 42 20.30 -4.81 7.16
C ARG A 42 20.05 -4.51 8.64
N GLN A 43 20.67 -5.26 9.54
CA GLN A 43 20.52 -5.05 10.98
C GLN A 43 20.97 -3.65 11.43
N LYS A 44 22.10 -3.18 10.92
CA LYS A 44 22.59 -1.82 11.20
C LYS A 44 21.68 -0.76 10.60
N GLY A 45 21.15 -0.99 9.40
CA GLY A 45 20.21 -0.13 8.71
C GLY A 45 18.97 0.13 9.55
N LEU A 46 18.34 -0.93 10.06
CA LEU A 46 17.19 -0.86 10.98
C LEU A 46 17.50 -0.01 12.23
N ALA A 47 18.67 -0.19 12.83
CA ALA A 47 19.08 0.61 14.00
C ALA A 47 19.33 2.09 13.65
N SER A 48 19.85 2.36 12.44
CA SER A 48 20.08 3.73 11.96
C SER A 48 18.78 4.46 11.62
N ALA A 49 17.79 3.73 11.11
CA ALA A 49 16.49 4.27 10.74
C ALA A 49 15.74 4.80 11.97
N GLY A 50 15.76 4.06 13.09
CA GLY A 50 15.18 4.51 14.35
C GLY A 50 15.76 5.84 14.87
N LYS A 51 17.05 6.10 14.61
CA LYS A 51 17.69 7.38 14.99
C LYS A 51 17.26 8.56 14.10
N LYS A 52 16.77 8.28 12.89
CA LYS A 52 16.33 9.30 11.93
C LYS A 52 14.84 9.60 12.06
N ALA A 53 14.05 8.77 12.74
CA ALA A 53 12.60 8.91 12.88
C ALA A 53 12.15 10.27 13.45
N GLY A 54 12.98 10.93 14.27
CA GLY A 54 12.68 12.25 14.84
C GLY A 54 12.99 13.44 13.92
N ARG A 55 13.52 13.20 12.70
CA ARG A 55 13.81 14.26 11.74
C ARG A 55 12.54 14.65 11.00
N VAL A 56 12.38 15.94 10.75
CA VAL A 56 11.23 16.49 10.03
C VAL A 56 11.26 16.04 8.57
N THR A 57 10.14 15.49 8.10
CA THR A 57 9.92 15.07 6.72
C THR A 57 8.80 15.92 6.10
N SER A 58 9.15 17.02 5.43
CA SER A 58 8.20 17.95 4.79
C SER A 58 8.07 17.76 3.29
N GLU A 59 9.03 17.08 2.66
CA GLU A 59 8.99 16.74 1.24
C GLU A 59 8.43 15.33 1.05
N GLY A 60 8.23 14.87 -0.18
CA GLY A 60 7.75 13.51 -0.43
C GLY A 60 6.99 13.35 -1.73
N LEU A 61 6.16 12.32 -1.77
CA LEU A 61 5.30 12.00 -2.91
C LEU A 61 3.90 11.59 -2.44
N VAL A 62 2.90 12.15 -3.09
CA VAL A 62 1.53 11.62 -3.07
C VAL A 62 1.35 10.80 -4.34
N ASP A 63 1.00 9.53 -4.21
CA ASP A 63 0.76 8.64 -5.34
C ASP A 63 -0.58 7.93 -5.21
N SER A 64 -1.10 7.46 -6.34
CA SER A 64 -2.36 6.74 -6.42
C SER A 64 -2.20 5.39 -7.11
N TYR A 65 -2.98 4.42 -6.66
CA TYR A 65 -3.02 3.10 -7.27
C TYR A 65 -4.46 2.66 -7.46
N ILE A 66 -4.81 2.34 -8.71
CA ILE A 66 -6.10 1.75 -9.06
C ILE A 66 -5.87 0.27 -9.34
N HIS A 67 -6.50 -0.58 -8.54
CA HIS A 67 -6.39 -2.02 -8.73
C HIS A 67 -7.11 -2.47 -10.01
N THR A 68 -6.69 -3.60 -10.57
CA THR A 68 -7.25 -4.16 -11.80
C THR A 68 -8.77 -4.27 -11.71
N GLY A 69 -9.46 -3.80 -12.75
CA GLY A 69 -10.92 -3.74 -12.80
C GLY A 69 -11.54 -2.48 -12.18
N GLY A 70 -10.73 -1.54 -11.66
CA GLY A 70 -11.21 -0.22 -11.23
C GLY A 70 -12.11 -0.21 -9.99
N ARG A 71 -12.19 -1.33 -9.26
CA ARG A 71 -13.09 -1.50 -8.10
C ARG A 71 -12.45 -1.09 -6.78
N ILE A 72 -11.12 -0.97 -6.74
CA ILE A 72 -10.37 -0.54 -5.56
C ILE A 72 -9.42 0.57 -5.99
N GLY A 73 -9.46 1.68 -5.28
CA GLY A 73 -8.54 2.81 -5.47
C GLY A 73 -7.85 3.15 -4.16
N VAL A 74 -6.57 3.53 -4.24
CA VAL A 74 -5.77 3.97 -3.11
C VAL A 74 -5.11 5.29 -3.44
N LEU A 75 -5.10 6.20 -2.48
CA LEU A 75 -4.29 7.42 -2.48
C LEU A 75 -3.40 7.40 -1.24
N VAL A 76 -2.09 7.56 -1.39
CA VAL A 76 -1.13 7.50 -0.28
C VAL A 76 -0.17 8.69 -0.33
N GLU A 77 0.15 9.23 0.83
CA GLU A 77 1.17 10.27 1.02
C GLU A 77 2.33 9.68 1.82
N VAL A 78 3.53 9.73 1.24
CA VAL A 78 4.78 9.30 1.87
C VAL A 78 5.76 10.46 1.86
N ASN A 79 6.23 10.86 3.03
CA ASN A 79 7.15 11.97 3.20
C ASN A 79 8.62 11.50 3.31
N CYS A 80 9.54 12.37 2.90
CA CYS A 80 10.98 12.28 3.09
C CYS A 80 11.56 13.64 3.52
N GLU A 81 12.87 13.72 3.77
CA GLU A 81 13.52 14.97 4.21
C GLU A 81 13.71 15.94 3.04
N THR A 82 14.10 15.46 1.86
CA THR A 82 14.43 16.31 0.70
C THR A 82 13.68 15.95 -0.59
N ASP A 83 13.55 16.92 -1.50
CA ASP A 83 12.94 16.74 -2.82
C ASP A 83 13.78 15.85 -3.75
N PHE A 84 15.10 15.80 -3.55
CA PHE A 84 16.01 14.90 -4.25
C PHE A 84 15.64 13.43 -4.03
N VAL A 85 15.32 13.04 -2.79
CA VAL A 85 14.87 11.68 -2.49
C VAL A 85 13.47 11.43 -3.04
N ALA A 86 12.57 12.41 -2.96
CA ALA A 86 11.21 12.28 -3.51
C ALA A 86 11.19 11.95 -5.02
N ARG A 87 12.18 12.45 -5.79
CA ARG A 87 12.30 12.20 -7.24
C ARG A 87 13.00 10.89 -7.59
N ASN A 88 13.66 10.25 -6.63
CA ASN A 88 14.41 9.02 -6.81
C ASN A 88 13.49 7.85 -7.20
N GLU A 89 13.91 7.03 -8.17
CA GLU A 89 13.13 5.89 -8.64
C GLU A 89 12.87 4.85 -7.55
N LYS A 90 13.81 4.62 -6.63
CA LYS A 90 13.64 3.69 -5.51
C LYS A 90 12.58 4.19 -4.52
N PHE A 91 12.55 5.49 -4.27
CA PHE A 91 11.51 6.10 -3.43
C PHE A 91 10.14 5.97 -4.10
N LYS A 92 10.03 6.31 -5.39
CA LYS A 92 8.78 6.13 -6.16
C LYS A 92 8.30 4.68 -6.15
N ALA A 93 9.21 3.72 -6.32
CA ALA A 93 8.89 2.30 -6.26
C ALA A 93 8.36 1.88 -4.87
N LEU A 94 8.98 2.38 -3.78
CA LEU A 94 8.48 2.18 -2.42
C LEU A 94 7.05 2.70 -2.26
N VAL A 95 6.76 3.93 -2.70
CA VAL A 95 5.41 4.52 -2.59
C VAL A 95 4.39 3.69 -3.35
N GLN A 96 4.72 3.22 -4.55
CA GLN A 96 3.85 2.32 -5.32
C GLN A 96 3.62 0.97 -4.64
N ASP A 97 4.67 0.38 -4.07
CA ASP A 97 4.56 -0.90 -3.35
C ASP A 97 3.70 -0.75 -2.09
N ILE A 98 3.79 0.39 -1.39
CA ILE A 98 2.91 0.73 -0.26
C ILE A 98 1.45 0.90 -0.75
N ALA A 99 1.22 1.59 -1.86
CA ALA A 99 -0.13 1.77 -2.40
C ALA A 99 -0.78 0.41 -2.76
N LYS A 100 0.00 -0.49 -3.37
CA LYS A 100 -0.43 -1.88 -3.67
C LYS A 100 -0.68 -2.70 -2.41
N GLN A 101 0.16 -2.55 -1.39
CA GLN A 101 -0.04 -3.19 -0.07
C GLN A 101 -1.39 -2.77 0.52
N ILE A 102 -1.68 -1.48 0.56
CA ILE A 102 -2.96 -0.96 1.09
C ILE A 102 -4.14 -1.52 0.29
N ALA A 103 -4.04 -1.58 -1.04
CA ALA A 103 -5.10 -2.15 -1.86
C ALA A 103 -5.36 -3.64 -1.54
N ALA A 104 -4.31 -4.40 -1.25
CA ALA A 104 -4.36 -5.83 -0.95
C ALA A 104 -4.79 -6.15 0.50
N CYS A 105 -4.69 -5.19 1.43
CA CYS A 105 -5.02 -5.38 2.84
C CYS A 105 -6.34 -4.68 3.19
N PRO A 106 -7.50 -5.37 3.11
CA PRO A 106 -8.81 -4.74 3.29
C PRO A 106 -9.09 -4.25 4.72
N ASN A 107 -8.42 -4.83 5.72
CA ASN A 107 -8.64 -4.51 7.13
C ASN A 107 -7.78 -3.33 7.61
N VAL A 108 -6.86 -2.82 6.78
CA VAL A 108 -5.95 -1.77 7.19
C VAL A 108 -6.64 -0.41 7.11
N GLU A 109 -6.78 0.24 8.26
CA GLU A 109 -7.44 1.54 8.42
C GLU A 109 -6.47 2.63 8.90
N PHE A 110 -5.42 2.25 9.63
CA PHE A 110 -4.48 3.17 10.25
C PHE A 110 -3.05 2.91 9.77
N VAL A 111 -2.19 3.93 9.84
CA VAL A 111 -0.76 3.76 9.51
C VAL A 111 -0.07 2.99 10.63
N SER A 112 -0.22 3.47 11.87
CA SER A 112 0.39 2.92 13.08
C SER A 112 -0.60 2.81 14.24
N ILE A 113 -0.21 2.10 15.30
CA ILE A 113 -1.03 1.90 16.51
C ILE A 113 -1.29 3.22 17.24
N ASP A 114 -0.37 4.18 17.11
CA ASP A 114 -0.47 5.50 17.73
C ASP A 114 -1.52 6.38 17.04
N ASP A 115 -1.85 6.09 15.77
CA ASP A 115 -2.88 6.81 15.02
C ASP A 115 -4.31 6.35 15.35
N ILE A 116 -4.45 5.24 16.09
CA ILE A 116 -5.75 4.69 16.47
C ILE A 116 -6.33 5.53 17.62
N PRO A 117 -7.55 6.09 17.48
CA PRO A 117 -8.22 6.82 18.56
C PRO A 117 -8.41 5.97 19.81
N GLU A 118 -8.19 6.56 21.00
CA GLU A 118 -8.37 5.85 22.28
C GLU A 118 -9.80 5.34 22.49
N GLU A 119 -10.79 6.04 21.95
CA GLU A 119 -12.19 5.58 21.96
C GLU A 119 -12.38 4.25 21.22
N TYR A 120 -11.66 4.05 20.11
CA TYR A 120 -11.70 2.81 19.35
C TYR A 120 -11.02 1.69 20.14
N LYS A 121 -9.84 1.97 20.72
CA LYS A 121 -9.12 1.01 21.57
C LYS A 121 -9.96 0.53 22.76
N GLU A 122 -10.70 1.44 23.38
CA GLU A 122 -11.57 1.11 24.52
C GLU A 122 -12.81 0.30 24.09
N LYS A 123 -13.43 0.63 22.95
CA LYS A 123 -14.53 -0.17 22.40
C LYS A 123 -14.08 -1.60 22.11
N GLU A 124 -12.94 -1.77 21.45
CA GLU A 124 -12.37 -3.10 21.16
C GLU A 124 -12.03 -3.86 22.45
N ARG A 125 -11.51 -3.16 23.47
CA ARG A 125 -11.27 -3.73 24.81
C ARG A 125 -12.57 -4.22 25.45
N GLN A 126 -13.66 -3.45 25.38
CA GLN A 126 -14.96 -3.83 25.92
C GLN A 126 -15.56 -5.04 25.20
N ILE A 127 -15.47 -5.08 23.88
CA ILE A 127 -15.89 -6.22 23.07
C ILE A 127 -15.08 -7.47 23.45
N ALA A 128 -13.77 -7.33 23.65
CA ALA A 128 -12.92 -8.42 24.10
C ALA A 128 -13.31 -8.91 25.52
N LEU A 129 -13.58 -8.01 26.46
CA LEU A 129 -14.04 -8.32 27.82
C LEU A 129 -15.42 -9.00 27.86
N GLY A 130 -16.31 -8.64 26.94
CA GLY A 130 -17.64 -9.23 26.80
C GLY A 130 -17.67 -10.63 26.18
N SER A 131 -16.53 -11.14 25.71
CA SER A 131 -16.47 -12.43 25.01
C SER A 131 -16.71 -13.63 25.94
N ASP A 132 -17.51 -14.59 25.48
CA ASP A 132 -17.86 -15.81 26.23
C ASP A 132 -16.63 -16.66 26.62
N ALA A 133 -15.53 -16.51 25.88
CA ALA A 133 -14.23 -17.16 26.13
C ALA A 133 -13.57 -16.75 27.47
N LEU A 134 -14.10 -15.72 28.14
CA LEU A 134 -13.63 -15.22 29.44
C LEU A 134 -14.49 -15.70 30.62
N LYS A 135 -15.58 -16.43 30.37
CA LYS A 135 -16.41 -17.01 31.43
C LYS A 135 -15.61 -18.10 32.16
N GLY A 136 -15.63 -18.07 33.50
CA GLY A 136 -14.96 -19.06 34.36
C GLY A 136 -13.44 -18.88 34.58
N LYS A 137 -12.80 -17.86 34.01
CA LYS A 137 -11.35 -17.61 34.18
C LYS A 137 -11.06 -16.61 35.32
N PRO A 138 -9.91 -16.70 36.02
CA PRO A 138 -9.47 -15.68 36.97
C PRO A 138 -9.27 -14.30 36.32
N PRO A 139 -9.49 -13.18 37.04
CA PRO A 139 -9.43 -11.83 36.49
C PRO A 139 -8.08 -11.51 35.81
N GLU A 140 -6.97 -11.91 36.42
CA GLU A 140 -5.63 -11.72 35.82
C GLU A 140 -5.44 -12.45 34.49
N VAL A 141 -6.07 -13.62 34.32
CA VAL A 141 -6.01 -14.38 33.06
C VAL A 141 -6.90 -13.72 32.01
N LYS A 142 -8.03 -13.14 32.42
CA LYS A 142 -8.91 -12.40 31.50
C LYS A 142 -8.22 -11.17 30.94
N GLU A 143 -7.55 -10.39 31.78
CA GLU A 143 -6.81 -9.20 31.35
C GLU A 143 -5.70 -9.55 30.36
N LYS A 144 -4.93 -10.63 30.62
CA LYS A 144 -3.90 -11.09 29.69
C LYS A 144 -4.47 -11.55 28.34
N ILE A 145 -5.61 -12.24 28.34
CA ILE A 145 -6.29 -12.66 27.10
C ILE A 145 -6.81 -11.44 26.33
N VAL A 146 -7.42 -10.48 27.02
CA VAL A 146 -7.93 -9.24 26.42
C VAL A 146 -6.79 -8.41 25.84
N ALA A 147 -5.69 -8.25 26.57
CA ALA A 147 -4.52 -7.52 26.10
C ALA A 147 -3.94 -8.13 24.82
N GLY A 148 -3.77 -9.46 24.78
CA GLY A 148 -3.26 -10.15 23.59
C GLY A 148 -4.23 -10.07 22.39
N LYS A 149 -5.54 -10.17 22.64
CA LYS A 149 -6.55 -10.03 21.57
C LYS A 149 -6.58 -8.59 21.04
N LEU A 150 -6.55 -7.60 21.93
CA LEU A 150 -6.53 -6.19 21.57
C LEU A 150 -5.26 -5.88 20.76
N GLU A 151 -4.09 -6.31 21.21
CA GLU A 151 -2.84 -6.11 20.49
C GLU A 151 -2.89 -6.72 19.08
N LYS A 152 -3.46 -7.92 18.94
CA LYS A 152 -3.66 -8.57 17.63
C LYS A 152 -4.58 -7.74 16.73
N THR A 153 -5.76 -7.36 17.22
CA THR A 153 -6.72 -6.55 16.44
C THR A 153 -6.10 -5.23 16.02
N LEU A 154 -5.42 -4.51 16.92
CA LEU A 154 -4.78 -3.23 16.61
C LEU A 154 -3.69 -3.41 15.54
N LYS A 155 -2.87 -4.46 15.63
CA LYS A 155 -1.86 -4.76 14.61
C LYS A 155 -2.47 -5.11 13.26
N GLU A 156 -3.59 -5.84 13.22
CA GLU A 156 -4.30 -6.18 11.99
C GLU A 156 -4.87 -4.94 11.28
N LEU A 157 -5.24 -3.90 12.03
CA LEU A 157 -5.72 -2.62 11.48
C LEU A 157 -4.61 -1.67 11.01
N CYS A 158 -3.35 -1.91 11.43
CA CYS A 158 -2.23 -1.02 11.14
C CYS A 158 -1.41 -1.48 9.94
N LEU A 159 -1.12 -0.55 9.02
CA LEU A 159 -0.32 -0.79 7.82
C LEU A 159 1.10 -1.25 8.16
N LEU A 160 1.78 -0.55 9.07
CA LEU A 160 3.19 -0.81 9.39
C LEU A 160 3.43 -2.22 9.94
N ASN A 161 2.44 -2.80 10.61
CA ASN A 161 2.52 -4.13 11.20
C ASN A 161 2.16 -5.26 10.22
N GLN A 162 1.64 -4.94 9.03
CA GLN A 162 1.31 -5.97 8.06
C GLN A 162 2.56 -6.63 7.49
N PRO A 163 2.50 -7.94 7.19
CA PRO A 163 3.49 -8.59 6.37
C PRO A 163 3.45 -8.00 4.95
N PHE A 164 4.61 -7.78 4.35
CA PHE A 164 4.70 -7.21 3.01
C PHE A 164 4.24 -8.23 1.95
N ILE A 165 3.33 -7.84 1.06
CA ILE A 165 2.69 -8.76 0.11
C ILE A 165 3.67 -9.45 -0.85
N ARG A 166 4.77 -8.79 -1.20
CA ARG A 166 5.79 -9.37 -2.11
C ARG A 166 6.80 -10.24 -1.36
N ASP A 167 6.93 -10.05 -0.06
CA ASP A 167 7.88 -10.76 0.81
C ASP A 167 7.34 -10.82 2.24
N GLN A 168 6.66 -11.92 2.55
CA GLN A 168 6.03 -12.14 3.86
C GLN A 168 7.04 -12.36 5.00
N SER A 169 8.35 -12.42 4.69
CA SER A 169 9.40 -12.55 5.71
C SER A 169 9.64 -11.25 6.49
N LYS A 170 9.10 -10.12 6.01
CA LYS A 170 9.27 -8.81 6.61
C LYS A 170 7.97 -8.01 6.66
N THR A 171 7.92 -7.07 7.58
CA THR A 171 6.78 -6.13 7.70
C THR A 171 6.95 -4.92 6.80
N VAL A 172 5.86 -4.17 6.60
CA VAL A 172 5.91 -2.87 5.91
C VAL A 172 6.82 -1.88 6.65
N GLU A 173 6.83 -1.91 7.99
CA GLU A 173 7.75 -1.09 8.79
C GLU A 173 9.22 -1.40 8.49
N GLU A 174 9.57 -2.68 8.40
CA GLU A 174 10.93 -3.12 8.07
C GLU A 174 11.31 -2.72 6.65
N LEU A 175 10.38 -2.85 5.68
CA LEU A 175 10.57 -2.37 4.31
C LEU A 175 10.89 -0.87 4.28
N VAL A 176 10.15 -0.04 5.02
CA VAL A 176 10.39 1.40 5.10
C VAL A 176 11.76 1.68 5.74
N LYS A 177 12.10 0.99 6.84
CA LYS A 177 13.41 1.16 7.50
C LYS A 177 14.59 0.72 6.63
N GLU A 178 14.42 -0.30 5.80
CA GLU A 178 15.41 -0.70 4.79
C GLU A 178 15.66 0.44 3.79
N HIS A 179 14.60 1.07 3.28
CA HIS A 179 14.72 2.21 2.38
C HIS A 179 15.33 3.45 3.07
N ILE A 180 15.05 3.68 4.35
CA ILE A 180 15.72 4.74 5.15
C ILE A 180 17.22 4.49 5.28
N ALA A 181 17.62 3.22 5.40
CA ALA A 181 19.03 2.85 5.46
C ALA A 181 19.73 3.04 4.12
N GLU A 182 19.06 2.67 3.03
CA GLU A 182 19.57 2.78 1.67
C GLU A 182 19.63 4.24 1.17
N LEU A 183 18.56 5.00 1.35
CA LEU A 183 18.45 6.39 0.88
C LEU A 183 19.10 7.40 1.83
N GLY A 184 19.29 7.02 3.09
CA GLY A 184 20.01 7.84 4.08
C GLY A 184 19.15 8.88 4.80
N GLU A 185 17.89 9.05 4.41
CA GLU A 185 16.93 10.02 4.97
C GLU A 185 15.78 9.34 5.72
N ASN A 186 15.13 10.06 6.62
CA ASN A 186 13.87 9.65 7.24
C ASN A 186 12.76 9.54 6.20
N ILE A 187 11.95 8.48 6.29
CA ILE A 187 10.80 8.24 5.42
C ILE A 187 9.62 7.88 6.31
N GLN A 188 8.49 8.54 6.09
CA GLN A 188 7.29 8.34 6.89
C GLN A 188 6.06 8.23 6.00
N ILE A 189 5.22 7.23 6.25
CA ILE A 189 3.90 7.14 5.64
C ILE A 189 3.00 8.08 6.45
N ARG A 190 2.47 9.13 5.82
CA ARG A 190 1.72 10.17 6.54
C ARG A 190 0.25 9.82 6.69
N ARG A 191 -0.35 9.39 5.59
CA ARG A 191 -1.78 9.03 5.52
C ARG A 191 -2.03 8.27 4.22
N PHE A 192 -3.12 7.54 4.21
CA PHE A 192 -3.66 6.97 2.99
C PHE A 192 -5.19 6.98 3.07
N GLN A 193 -5.81 6.84 1.91
CA GLN A 193 -7.22 6.52 1.80
C GLN A 193 -7.38 5.37 0.82
N ARG A 194 -8.15 4.37 1.24
CA ARG A 194 -8.59 3.27 0.39
C ARG A 194 -10.07 3.47 0.07
N PHE A 195 -10.44 3.19 -1.17
CA PHE A 195 -11.80 3.27 -1.67
C PHE A 195 -12.16 1.92 -2.29
N VAL A 196 -13.33 1.39 -1.96
CA VAL A 196 -13.89 0.20 -2.61
C VAL A 196 -15.24 0.54 -3.24
N LEU A 197 -15.41 0.17 -4.51
CA LEU A 197 -16.64 0.40 -5.25
C LEU A 197 -17.80 -0.37 -4.62
N GLY A 198 -18.83 0.38 -4.18
CA GLY A 198 -20.03 -0.16 -3.55
C GLY A 198 -19.88 -0.46 -2.06
N GLU A 199 -18.80 -0.01 -1.42
CA GLU A 199 -18.64 -0.06 0.02
C GLU A 199 -19.76 0.71 0.73
N GLY A 200 -20.39 0.09 1.73
CA GLY A 200 -21.48 0.70 2.49
C GLY A 200 -22.84 0.78 1.77
N ILE A 201 -22.98 0.18 0.58
CA ILE A 201 -24.25 0.14 -0.15
C ILE A 201 -24.86 -1.26 -0.03
N GLU A 202 -26.05 -1.36 0.58
CA GLU A 202 -26.87 -2.57 0.52
C GLU A 202 -27.38 -2.75 -0.90
N LYS A 203 -26.85 -3.75 -1.61
CA LYS A 203 -27.43 -4.17 -2.89
C LYS A 203 -28.73 -4.90 -2.61
N GLN A 204 -29.82 -4.38 -3.13
CA GLN A 204 -31.05 -5.15 -3.22
C GLN A 204 -30.81 -6.32 -4.19
N GLU A 205 -30.70 -7.53 -3.67
CA GLU A 205 -30.75 -8.75 -4.49
C GLU A 205 -32.20 -8.97 -4.93
N THR A 206 -32.55 -8.44 -6.09
CA THR A 206 -33.77 -8.85 -6.79
C THR A 206 -33.50 -10.20 -7.45
N ASN A 207 -34.17 -11.24 -6.96
CA ASN A 207 -34.17 -12.55 -7.60
C ASN A 207 -34.99 -12.46 -8.90
N LEU A 208 -34.33 -12.06 -9.98
CA LEU A 208 -34.92 -11.92 -11.32
C LEU A 208 -35.64 -13.20 -11.77
N ALA A 209 -35.21 -14.38 -11.31
CA ALA A 209 -35.89 -15.63 -11.63
C ALA A 209 -37.26 -15.75 -10.93
N GLU A 210 -37.37 -15.29 -9.68
CA GLU A 210 -38.65 -15.22 -8.96
C GLU A 210 -39.55 -14.13 -9.52
N GLU A 211 -38.99 -12.99 -9.94
CA GLU A 211 -39.75 -11.90 -10.55
C GLU A 211 -40.34 -12.29 -11.92
N VAL A 212 -39.54 -12.97 -12.76
CA VAL A 212 -39.99 -13.51 -14.05
C VAL A 212 -40.96 -14.67 -13.86
N ALA A 213 -40.74 -15.54 -12.87
CA ALA A 213 -41.69 -16.60 -12.53
C ALA A 213 -43.03 -16.04 -12.02
N ALA A 214 -43.00 -14.99 -11.21
CA ALA A 214 -44.19 -14.32 -10.72
C ALA A 214 -44.98 -13.63 -11.84
N GLN A 215 -44.30 -12.97 -12.79
CA GLN A 215 -44.97 -12.34 -13.95
C GLN A 215 -45.56 -13.37 -14.92
N THR A 216 -44.85 -14.46 -15.20
CA THR A 216 -45.37 -15.54 -16.07
C THR A 216 -46.51 -16.32 -15.41
N GLN A 217 -46.46 -16.54 -14.09
CA GLN A 217 -47.57 -17.14 -13.35
C GLN A 217 -48.78 -16.21 -13.29
N ALA A 218 -48.59 -14.91 -13.06
CA ALA A 218 -49.67 -13.91 -13.08
C ALA A 218 -50.35 -13.80 -14.45
N MET A 219 -49.58 -13.85 -15.55
CA MET A 219 -50.13 -13.89 -16.91
C MET A 219 -50.88 -15.21 -17.18
N SER A 220 -50.36 -16.35 -16.70
CA SER A 220 -51.04 -17.65 -16.87
C SER A 220 -52.32 -17.78 -16.04
N ALA A 221 -52.40 -17.11 -14.88
CA ALA A 221 -53.59 -17.05 -14.04
C ALA A 221 -54.65 -16.13 -14.64
N ALA A 222 -54.24 -15.00 -15.24
CA ALA A 222 -55.13 -14.13 -16.00
C ALA A 222 -55.70 -14.84 -17.24
N ALA A 223 -54.89 -15.64 -17.94
CA ALA A 223 -55.35 -16.45 -19.07
C ALA A 223 -56.35 -17.57 -18.67
N LYS A 224 -56.14 -18.22 -17.52
CA LYS A 224 -57.07 -19.25 -17.00
C LYS A 224 -58.41 -18.72 -16.52
N THR A 225 -58.54 -17.41 -16.31
CA THR A 225 -59.83 -16.80 -15.92
C THR A 225 -60.69 -16.43 -17.14
N ALA A 226 -60.14 -16.53 -18.35
CA ALA A 226 -60.82 -16.18 -19.59
C ALA A 226 -61.49 -17.36 -20.32
N GLU A 227 -61.35 -18.61 -19.85
CA GLU A 227 -61.80 -19.79 -20.60
C GLU A 227 -62.74 -20.70 -19.81
N ALA A 228 -64.06 -20.46 -19.95
CA ALA A 228 -65.13 -21.45 -20.24
C ALA A 228 -66.55 -20.84 -20.00
N PRO A 229 -67.62 -21.28 -20.71
CA PRO A 229 -67.77 -21.37 -22.16
C PRO A 229 -69.12 -20.78 -22.66
N ALA A 230 -69.24 -20.44 -23.95
CA ALA A 230 -70.53 -20.28 -24.62
C ALA A 230 -70.46 -20.68 -26.12
N GLU A 231 -71.14 -21.80 -26.41
CA GLU A 231 -71.83 -22.24 -27.64
C GLU A 231 -72.34 -21.07 -28.54
N VAL A 232 -72.53 -21.12 -29.88
CA VAL A 232 -72.74 -22.14 -30.93
C VAL A 232 -72.47 -21.43 -32.29
N ALA A 233 -72.05 -22.15 -33.35
CA ALA A 233 -72.71 -22.18 -34.67
C ALA A 233 -71.81 -22.69 -35.82
N GLU A 234 -72.42 -23.60 -36.57
CA GLU A 234 -72.03 -24.44 -37.71
C GLU A 234 -71.76 -23.65 -39.02
N THR A 235 -70.77 -24.05 -39.83
CA THR A 235 -70.95 -24.65 -41.20
C THR A 235 -69.70 -24.54 -42.13
N ALA A 236 -69.49 -25.65 -42.84
CA ALA A 236 -68.93 -25.82 -44.20
C ALA A 236 -67.40 -25.83 -44.47
N THR A 237 -66.91 -27.03 -44.82
CA THR A 237 -65.70 -27.32 -45.62
C THR A 237 -66.02 -27.28 -47.14
N PRO A 238 -65.01 -27.17 -48.03
CA PRO A 238 -64.41 -28.40 -48.62
C PRO A 238 -62.87 -28.37 -48.87
N GLU A 239 -62.25 -29.54 -48.71
CA GLU A 239 -61.30 -30.29 -49.59
C GLU A 239 -60.65 -29.56 -50.82
N VAL A 240 -59.41 -29.77 -51.32
CA VAL A 240 -58.40 -30.87 -51.38
C VAL A 240 -57.01 -30.28 -51.76
N SER A 241 -55.90 -30.94 -51.38
CA SER A 241 -54.74 -31.31 -52.26
C SER A 241 -53.33 -31.09 -51.67
N ALA A 242 -52.64 -32.20 -51.40
CA ALA A 242 -51.19 -32.35 -51.21
C ALA A 242 -50.46 -32.34 -52.60
N PRO A 243 -49.11 -32.49 -52.77
CA PRO A 243 -48.14 -33.21 -51.92
C PRO A 243 -46.70 -32.60 -51.73
N GLU A 244 -46.00 -33.25 -50.79
CA GLU A 244 -44.56 -33.37 -50.40
C GLU A 244 -43.44 -33.36 -51.49
N PRO A 245 -42.12 -33.61 -51.18
CA PRO A 245 -41.21 -33.20 -50.08
C PRO A 245 -39.75 -32.90 -50.57
N ALA A 246 -38.81 -32.56 -49.66
CA ALA A 246 -37.35 -32.93 -49.62
C ALA A 246 -36.55 -31.89 -48.79
N ALA A 247 -35.90 -32.25 -47.68
CA ALA A 247 -34.49 -32.69 -47.56
C ALA A 247 -33.49 -31.53 -47.88
N GLU A 248 -32.39 -31.21 -47.19
CA GLU A 248 -31.57 -31.82 -46.13
C GLU A 248 -30.47 -30.78 -45.77
N THR A 249 -29.72 -31.03 -44.69
CA THR A 249 -28.36 -30.53 -44.37
C THR A 249 -28.19 -29.19 -43.62
N THR A 250 -27.96 -29.31 -42.31
CA THR A 250 -26.93 -28.56 -41.55
C THR A 250 -25.53 -29.09 -41.92
N PRO A 251 -24.43 -28.33 -41.78
CA PRO A 251 -23.67 -28.47 -40.52
C PRO A 251 -22.86 -27.24 -40.04
N ASP A 252 -22.56 -27.29 -38.74
CA ASP A 252 -21.34 -26.85 -38.04
C ASP A 252 -20.94 -25.36 -37.91
N GLU A 253 -20.92 -24.94 -36.64
CA GLU A 253 -19.98 -23.98 -36.02
C GLU A 253 -18.51 -24.46 -36.17
N PRO A 254 -17.44 -23.64 -36.00
CA PRO A 254 -17.18 -22.91 -34.75
C PRO A 254 -16.49 -21.53 -34.90
N ALA A 255 -16.36 -20.86 -33.74
CA ALA A 255 -15.79 -19.55 -33.43
C ALA A 255 -14.45 -19.15 -34.08
N PRO A 256 -14.11 -17.83 -34.04
CA PRO A 256 -12.73 -17.46 -33.71
C PRO A 256 -12.55 -16.26 -32.74
N GLU A 257 -11.57 -16.37 -31.84
CA GLU A 257 -10.82 -15.27 -31.21
C GLU A 257 -9.60 -14.87 -32.11
N PRO A 258 -8.65 -14.00 -31.67
CA PRO A 258 -8.68 -12.55 -31.72
C PRO A 258 -7.61 -11.97 -32.67
N VAL A 259 -7.84 -10.76 -33.20
CA VAL A 259 -6.93 -10.11 -34.17
C VAL A 259 -5.92 -9.21 -33.46
N ALA A 260 -4.65 -9.33 -33.85
CA ALA A 260 -3.53 -8.49 -33.47
C ALA A 260 -2.92 -7.74 -34.67
N VAL A 261 -2.19 -6.66 -34.33
CA VAL A 261 -1.09 -5.99 -35.05
C VAL A 261 -1.44 -4.89 -36.08
N SER A 262 -0.97 -3.66 -35.80
CA SER A 262 -0.05 -2.96 -36.72
C SER A 262 0.62 -1.74 -36.07
N GLU A 263 1.94 -1.72 -36.21
CA GLU A 263 2.87 -0.64 -35.89
C GLU A 263 2.64 0.58 -36.80
N GLN A 264 2.73 1.78 -36.24
CA GLN A 264 3.10 2.98 -36.99
C GLN A 264 4.14 3.78 -36.21
N THR A 265 5.31 3.86 -36.83
CA THR A 265 6.44 4.73 -36.57
C THR A 265 6.06 6.19 -36.83
N VAL A 266 6.36 7.09 -35.88
CA VAL A 266 6.43 8.53 -36.13
C VAL A 266 7.71 9.08 -35.47
N GLU A 267 8.53 9.72 -36.30
CA GLU A 267 9.80 10.38 -35.99
C GLU A 267 9.65 11.60 -35.05
N PRO A 268 10.74 12.04 -34.39
CA PRO A 268 10.68 13.02 -33.31
C PRO A 268 10.59 14.47 -33.80
N VAL A 269 9.70 15.24 -33.18
CA VAL A 269 9.63 16.71 -33.35
C VAL A 269 10.64 17.38 -32.42
N ALA A 270 11.35 18.34 -33.02
CA ALA A 270 12.51 19.06 -32.50
C ALA A 270 12.27 19.91 -31.24
N GLU A 271 13.37 20.06 -30.48
CA GLU A 271 13.65 21.12 -29.50
C GLU A 271 13.32 22.52 -30.02
N PRO A 272 13.07 23.46 -29.09
CA PRO A 272 13.85 24.69 -29.13
C PRO A 272 14.65 24.94 -27.84
N ALA A 273 15.97 25.03 -28.08
CA ALA A 273 16.99 25.87 -27.45
C ALA A 273 16.62 26.72 -26.23
N ALA A 274 17.34 26.44 -25.14
CA ALA A 274 18.19 27.36 -24.37
C ALA A 274 17.85 28.87 -24.40
N GLU A 275 17.37 29.37 -23.27
CA GLU A 275 17.55 30.77 -22.86
C GLU A 275 18.52 30.78 -21.67
N SER A 276 19.64 31.49 -21.84
CA SER A 276 20.73 31.63 -20.88
C SER A 276 20.46 32.81 -19.94
N PRO A 277 21.04 32.82 -18.73
CA PRO A 277 20.70 33.78 -17.68
C PRO A 277 21.40 35.14 -17.87
N ASP A 278 20.65 36.22 -17.64
CA ASP A 278 21.18 37.58 -17.49
C ASP A 278 22.01 37.73 -16.19
N PRO A 279 23.20 38.38 -16.22
CA PRO A 279 24.08 38.54 -15.06
C PRO A 279 24.10 39.99 -14.51
N VAL A 280 23.54 40.24 -13.32
CA VAL A 280 23.77 41.48 -12.53
C VAL A 280 23.28 41.20 -11.08
N ALA A 281 23.92 41.52 -9.96
CA ALA A 281 25.04 42.37 -9.62
C ALA A 281 25.62 41.92 -8.25
N GLU A 282 26.94 41.99 -8.09
CA GLU A 282 27.56 42.15 -6.76
C GLU A 282 27.23 43.55 -6.20
N PRO A 283 27.22 43.70 -4.87
CA PRO A 283 27.92 44.85 -4.32
C PRO A 283 29.02 44.41 -3.34
N THR A 284 30.18 44.97 -3.63
CA THR A 284 31.40 45.06 -2.85
C THR A 284 31.20 45.59 -1.42
N ALA A 285 31.94 44.94 -0.50
CA ALA A 285 32.70 45.46 0.65
C ALA A 285 32.38 46.85 1.24
N GLU A 286 32.18 46.89 2.57
CA GLU A 286 32.85 47.78 3.55
C GLU A 286 32.41 47.31 4.97
N SER A 287 33.28 46.70 5.79
CA SER A 287 34.32 47.27 6.67
C SER A 287 33.81 48.04 7.90
N LYS A 288 34.50 47.81 9.04
CA LYS A 288 34.40 48.39 10.42
C LYS A 288 33.51 47.56 11.37
N GLY A 289 33.99 46.94 12.44
CA GLY A 289 35.21 47.17 13.24
C GLY A 289 34.86 47.88 14.54
N PHE A 290 34.57 47.11 15.59
CA PHE A 290 34.66 47.46 17.03
C PHE A 290 34.51 46.12 17.78
N GLY A 291 35.40 45.63 18.65
CA GLY A 291 36.50 46.24 19.37
C GLY A 291 36.24 46.07 20.86
N ALA A 292 36.92 45.08 21.48
CA ALA A 292 37.27 44.98 22.90
C ALA A 292 36.11 44.85 23.94
N ALA A 293 36.22 44.24 25.11
CA ALA A 293 37.22 43.42 25.79
C ALA A 293 36.58 42.99 27.15
N ALA A 294 37.25 42.03 27.81
CA ALA A 294 37.54 42.03 29.25
C ALA A 294 36.80 41.05 30.19
N LYS A 295 37.65 40.19 30.77
CA LYS A 295 37.78 39.78 32.19
C LYS A 295 36.77 38.75 32.73
N LYS A 296 37.27 37.54 33.03
CA LYS A 296 37.95 37.07 34.27
C LYS A 296 37.02 36.96 35.49
N SER A 297 36.74 35.72 35.90
CA SER A 297 36.82 35.16 37.27
C SER A 297 36.00 33.88 37.29
N GLY A 298 36.49 32.69 37.63
CA GLY A 298 37.20 32.38 38.87
C GLY A 298 36.18 32.04 39.96
N GLY A 299 35.78 30.76 40.07
CA GLY A 299 34.82 30.30 41.08
C GLY A 299 34.88 28.79 41.29
N LYS A 300 35.73 28.35 42.21
CA LYS A 300 35.72 27.01 42.82
C LYS A 300 34.40 26.80 43.57
N SER A 301 33.79 25.62 43.44
CA SER A 301 33.05 25.01 44.55
C SER A 301 33.37 23.52 44.66
N ARG A 302 33.76 23.16 45.88
CA ARG A 302 34.07 21.82 46.37
C ARG A 302 32.76 21.07 46.69
N THR A 303 32.97 19.78 46.99
CA THR A 303 32.19 18.87 47.86
C THR A 303 31.08 18.03 47.23
N ALA A 304 31.35 16.73 47.11
CA ALA A 304 30.50 15.69 47.70
C ALA A 304 31.31 14.39 47.91
N LYS A 305 31.58 14.12 49.18
CA LYS A 305 32.13 12.89 49.74
C LYS A 305 30.94 12.01 50.12
N LYS A 306 30.84 10.78 49.62
CA LYS A 306 30.36 9.63 50.42
C LYS A 306 30.67 8.29 49.74
N LYS A 307 31.71 7.64 50.27
CA LYS A 307 31.81 6.17 50.34
C LYS A 307 30.82 5.68 51.40
N LYS A 308 30.06 4.65 51.09
CA LYS A 308 30.11 3.37 51.80
C LYS A 308 29.61 2.29 50.86
#